data_AF-A0A0K8WJQ0-F1
#
_entry.id   AF-A0A0K8WJQ0-F1
#
_cell.length_a   1.000
_cell.length_b   1.000
_cell.length_c   1.000
_cell.angle_alpha   90.00
_cell.angle_beta   90.00
_cell.angle_gamma   90.00
#
_symmetry.space_group_name_H-M   'P 1'
#
loop_
_entity.id
_entity.type
_entity.pdbx_description
1 polymer ?
#
loop_
_entity_poly.entity_id
_entity_poly.type
_entity_poly.pdbx_seq_one_letter_code
_entity_poly.pdbx_strand_id
1 'polypeptide(L)'
;MVDYSKWKNIEISDDEDDTHPNIDTPSLFRWRHQARVERMAEMEREKDEFKKKKQSYQARLMDVKERIQKKEGDAAELKKELEKIEKEGKEIDRQEDELINKEKKAPWNVDTISKPGFEKTVLNKQAVRKPDENLSEEEKEARMKKFVKENEKLCKQYGMLRKYDDSKRFLQQHLDLVCEETANYLVIWSINLEMEEKHELMAHVAHQCICMQYILELAKQLDVDPRACVSSFFSKIQNCVPEYKEQFESEIKGFKDRITKRAQEKIKEALAEAEEEEKAARLGPGGLDPAEVFETLPESLQKCFESRDIELLQKTITEMPVEEAKYHMNRCVDSGLWVPNAGDAEIGDAEEKDSDSGNKEAGSFKSKSESGDDKLDKTGDEPIYTGVSTNDLD
;
A
#
# COMPACT_ATOMS: atom_id res chain seq x y z
N MET A 1 -46.56 -3.86 -27.48
CA MET A 1 -46.71 -3.88 -26.02
C MET A 1 -46.09 -5.18 -25.53
N VAL A 2 -45.14 -5.11 -24.60
CA VAL A 2 -44.48 -6.29 -24.03
C VAL A 2 -45.43 -6.93 -22.99
N ASP A 3 -45.56 -8.26 -23.00
CA ASP A 3 -46.47 -9.00 -22.12
C ASP A 3 -45.71 -9.71 -20.98
N TYR A 4 -46.00 -9.32 -19.75
CA TYR A 4 -45.50 -9.93 -18.51
C TYR A 4 -46.58 -10.75 -17.78
N SER A 5 -47.72 -11.04 -18.43
CA SER A 5 -48.86 -11.75 -17.84
C SER A 5 -48.51 -13.12 -17.26
N LYS A 6 -47.44 -13.75 -17.76
CA LYS A 6 -46.91 -15.02 -17.26
C LYS A 6 -46.62 -14.98 -15.75
N TRP A 7 -46.20 -13.83 -15.20
CA TRP A 7 -45.82 -13.68 -13.79
C TRP A 7 -46.92 -13.10 -12.89
N LYS A 8 -48.18 -13.04 -13.36
CA LYS A 8 -49.29 -12.45 -12.58
C LYS A 8 -49.74 -13.29 -11.38
N ASN A 9 -49.47 -14.59 -11.39
CA ASN A 9 -49.95 -15.53 -10.36
C ASN A 9 -48.74 -16.19 -9.69
N ILE A 10 -48.07 -15.47 -8.79
CA ILE A 10 -46.96 -15.97 -8.00
C ILE A 10 -47.45 -16.15 -6.55
N GLU A 11 -47.28 -17.34 -6.00
CA GLU A 11 -47.58 -17.67 -4.61
C GLU A 11 -46.27 -17.72 -3.82
N ILE A 12 -46.14 -16.82 -2.83
CA ILE A 12 -45.01 -16.75 -1.89
C ILE A 12 -45.57 -17.12 -0.51
N SER A 13 -45.11 -18.23 0.06
CA SER A 13 -45.65 -18.73 1.34
C SER A 13 -45.29 -17.85 2.55
N ASP A 14 -44.19 -17.11 2.45
CA ASP A 14 -43.60 -16.21 3.43
C ASP A 14 -43.72 -14.73 3.02
N ASP A 15 -44.77 -14.39 2.29
CA ASP A 15 -45.07 -13.00 1.89
C ASP A 15 -45.37 -12.12 3.13
N GLU A 16 -44.42 -11.25 3.47
CA GLU A 16 -44.50 -10.34 4.62
C GLU A 16 -45.47 -9.16 4.41
N ASP A 17 -45.87 -8.88 3.16
CA ASP A 17 -46.86 -7.86 2.85
C ASP A 17 -48.30 -8.38 3.01
N ASP A 18 -48.54 -9.69 2.88
CA ASP A 18 -49.85 -10.33 3.09
C ASP A 18 -50.00 -10.86 4.53
N THR A 19 -50.05 -9.92 5.48
CA THR A 19 -50.18 -10.18 6.91
C THR A 19 -51.42 -9.51 7.51
N HIS A 20 -51.81 -9.95 8.70
CA HIS A 20 -52.94 -9.36 9.42
C HIS A 20 -52.55 -9.08 10.88
N PRO A 21 -52.87 -7.90 11.45
CA PRO A 21 -52.45 -7.54 12.81
C PRO A 21 -52.84 -8.53 13.92
N ASN A 22 -53.86 -9.35 13.68
CA ASN A 22 -54.36 -10.34 14.64
C ASN A 22 -53.91 -11.79 14.36
N ILE A 23 -53.06 -12.03 13.36
CA ILE A 23 -52.58 -13.36 13.00
C ILE A 23 -51.07 -13.43 13.19
N ASP A 24 -50.61 -14.47 13.89
CA ASP A 24 -49.18 -14.74 14.09
C ASP A 24 -48.51 -15.13 12.77
N THR A 25 -47.67 -14.25 12.23
CA THR A 25 -47.07 -14.39 10.90
C THR A 25 -46.14 -15.60 10.76
N PRO A 26 -45.28 -15.98 11.75
CA PRO A 26 -44.44 -17.17 11.61
C PRO A 26 -45.25 -18.47 11.52
N SER A 27 -46.36 -18.56 12.27
CA SER A 27 -47.27 -19.71 12.20
C SER A 27 -48.05 -19.72 10.89
N LEU A 28 -48.49 -18.56 10.42
CA LEU A 28 -49.18 -18.41 9.14
C LEU A 28 -48.31 -18.84 7.95
N PHE A 29 -47.03 -18.44 7.90
CA PHE A 29 -46.12 -18.81 6.81
C PHE A 29 -45.88 -20.32 6.74
N ARG A 30 -45.71 -20.97 7.90
CA ARG A 30 -45.60 -22.44 7.97
C ARG A 30 -46.88 -23.11 7.49
N TRP A 31 -48.04 -22.58 7.88
CA TRP A 31 -49.34 -23.10 7.44
C TRP A 31 -49.54 -22.93 5.93
N ARG A 32 -49.24 -21.75 5.36
CA ARG A 32 -49.26 -21.50 3.91
C ARG A 32 -48.32 -22.45 3.17
N HIS A 33 -47.10 -22.65 3.67
CA HIS A 33 -46.16 -23.63 3.12
C HIS A 33 -46.73 -25.05 3.14
N GLN A 34 -47.28 -25.49 4.27
CA GLN A 34 -47.88 -26.82 4.41
C GLN A 34 -49.05 -27.01 3.44
N ALA A 35 -49.97 -26.05 3.38
CA ALA A 35 -51.11 -26.08 2.46
C ALA A 35 -50.65 -26.15 0.99
N ARG A 36 -49.57 -25.45 0.63
CA ARG A 36 -48.97 -25.51 -0.70
C ARG A 36 -48.40 -26.90 -1.01
N VAL A 37 -47.63 -27.47 -0.09
CA VAL A 37 -47.06 -28.83 -0.24
C VAL A 37 -48.17 -29.87 -0.37
N GLU A 38 -49.24 -29.77 0.42
CA GLU A 38 -50.40 -30.65 0.34
C GLU A 38 -51.13 -30.54 -1.01
N ARG A 39 -51.39 -29.32 -1.50
CA ARG A 39 -52.01 -29.11 -2.82
C ARG A 39 -51.15 -29.67 -3.96
N MET A 40 -49.84 -29.51 -3.90
CA MET A 40 -48.93 -30.08 -4.91
C MET A 40 -48.91 -31.61 -4.84
N ALA A 41 -48.92 -32.19 -3.63
CA ALA A 41 -48.94 -33.64 -3.45
C ALA A 41 -50.26 -34.27 -3.94
N GLU A 42 -51.40 -33.61 -3.71
CA GLU A 42 -52.70 -34.06 -4.24
C GLU A 42 -52.73 -33.99 -5.78
N MET A 43 -52.24 -32.89 -6.35
CA MET A 43 -52.16 -32.72 -7.80
C MET A 43 -51.26 -33.78 -8.45
N GLU A 44 -50.14 -34.13 -7.81
CA GLU A 44 -49.26 -35.20 -8.30
C GLU A 44 -49.95 -36.58 -8.25
N ARG A 45 -50.68 -36.88 -7.17
CA ARG A 45 -51.47 -38.12 -7.07
C ARG A 45 -52.55 -38.21 -8.14
N GLU A 46 -53.27 -37.11 -8.41
CA GLU A 46 -54.30 -37.05 -9.46
C GLU A 46 -53.68 -37.35 -10.84
N LYS A 47 -52.51 -36.78 -11.14
CA LYS A 47 -51.78 -37.05 -12.39
C LYS A 47 -51.31 -38.49 -12.49
N ASP A 48 -50.79 -39.06 -11.41
CA ASP A 48 -50.34 -40.46 -11.40
C ASP A 48 -51.49 -41.44 -11.61
N GLU A 49 -52.64 -41.21 -10.98
CA GLU A 49 -53.84 -42.00 -11.20
C GLU A 49 -54.36 -41.86 -12.63
N PHE A 50 -54.38 -40.64 -13.16
CA PHE A 50 -54.78 -40.38 -14.54
C PHE A 50 -53.84 -41.07 -15.53
N LYS A 51 -52.52 -41.03 -15.30
CA LYS A 51 -51.52 -41.73 -16.12
C LYS A 51 -51.75 -43.23 -16.13
N LYS A 52 -52.05 -43.84 -14.98
CA LYS A 52 -52.41 -45.27 -14.89
C LYS A 52 -53.69 -45.59 -15.67
N LYS A 53 -54.73 -44.74 -15.56
CA LYS A 53 -55.98 -44.88 -16.32
C LYS A 53 -55.74 -44.76 -17.84
N LYS A 54 -54.91 -43.81 -18.27
CA LYS A 54 -54.54 -43.63 -19.68
C LYS A 54 -53.75 -44.82 -20.22
N GLN A 55 -52.84 -45.39 -19.43
CA GLN A 55 -52.10 -46.60 -19.80
C GLN A 55 -53.01 -47.83 -19.92
N SER A 56 -53.92 -48.05 -18.95
CA SER A 56 -54.86 -49.18 -19.01
C SER A 56 -55.85 -49.04 -20.15
N TYR A 57 -56.30 -47.82 -20.44
CA TYR A 57 -57.09 -47.49 -21.62
C TYR A 57 -56.36 -47.82 -22.93
N GLN A 58 -55.12 -47.36 -23.08
CA GLN A 58 -54.31 -47.62 -24.27
C GLN A 58 -54.09 -49.12 -24.48
N ALA A 59 -53.83 -49.88 -23.41
CA ALA A 59 -53.69 -51.33 -23.47
C ALA A 59 -54.99 -52.02 -23.92
N ARG A 60 -56.15 -51.64 -23.38
CA ARG A 60 -57.46 -52.17 -23.80
C ARG A 60 -57.77 -51.84 -25.25
N LEU A 61 -57.46 -50.62 -25.69
CA LEU A 61 -57.65 -50.19 -27.07
C LEU A 61 -56.76 -50.98 -28.04
N MET A 62 -55.52 -51.30 -27.66
CA MET A 62 -54.64 -52.15 -28.46
C MET A 62 -55.14 -53.60 -28.52
N ASP A 63 -55.53 -54.20 -27.39
CA ASP A 63 -56.06 -55.57 -27.33
C ASP A 63 -57.30 -55.73 -28.23
N VAL A 64 -58.27 -54.82 -28.14
CA VAL A 64 -59.49 -54.88 -28.95
C VAL A 64 -59.18 -54.68 -30.44
N LYS A 65 -58.25 -53.79 -30.81
CA LYS A 65 -57.81 -53.63 -32.20
C LYS A 65 -57.13 -54.89 -32.73
N GLU A 66 -56.31 -55.55 -31.92
CA GLU A 66 -55.63 -56.80 -32.29
C GLU A 66 -56.62 -57.96 -32.46
N ARG A 67 -57.62 -58.07 -31.56
CA ARG A 67 -58.69 -59.08 -31.65
C ARG A 67 -59.59 -58.90 -32.87
N ILE A 68 -59.86 -57.65 -33.26
CA ILE A 68 -60.54 -57.31 -34.51
C ILE A 68 -59.69 -57.71 -35.74
N GLN A 69 -58.39 -57.47 -35.70
CA GLN A 69 -57.47 -57.80 -36.80
C GLN A 69 -57.30 -59.31 -36.99
N LYS A 70 -57.27 -60.08 -35.88
CA LYS A 70 -57.17 -61.55 -35.87
C LYS A 70 -58.49 -62.26 -36.20
N LYS A 71 -59.62 -61.54 -36.29
CA LYS A 71 -60.98 -62.10 -36.50
C LYS A 71 -61.37 -63.20 -35.49
N GLU A 72 -60.89 -63.09 -34.25
CA GLU A 72 -61.25 -64.00 -33.17
C GLU A 72 -62.41 -63.40 -32.35
N GLY A 73 -63.63 -63.89 -32.60
CA GLY A 73 -64.82 -63.55 -31.79
C GLY A 73 -66.02 -63.04 -32.59
N ASP A 74 -67.11 -62.74 -31.87
CA ASP A 74 -68.37 -62.25 -32.46
C ASP A 74 -68.22 -60.78 -32.90
N ALA A 75 -68.27 -60.53 -34.21
CA ALA A 75 -67.96 -59.23 -34.81
C ALA A 75 -68.90 -58.10 -34.33
N ALA A 76 -70.10 -58.46 -33.86
CA ALA A 76 -71.04 -57.50 -33.29
C ALA A 76 -70.68 -57.07 -31.86
N GLU A 77 -70.07 -57.96 -31.07
CA GLU A 77 -69.62 -57.64 -29.70
C GLU A 77 -68.34 -56.80 -29.71
N LEU A 78 -67.37 -57.15 -30.57
CA LEU A 78 -66.13 -56.40 -30.71
C LEU A 78 -66.36 -54.96 -31.20
N LYS A 79 -67.34 -54.73 -32.09
CA LYS A 79 -67.74 -53.37 -32.51
C LYS A 79 -68.38 -52.56 -31.38
N LYS A 80 -69.23 -53.19 -30.56
CA LYS A 80 -69.84 -52.53 -29.39
C LYS A 80 -68.79 -52.19 -28.34
N GLU A 81 -67.81 -53.06 -28.13
CA GLU A 81 -66.71 -52.82 -27.19
C GLU A 81 -65.77 -51.71 -27.68
N LEU A 82 -65.49 -51.67 -28.99
CA LEU A 82 -64.75 -50.56 -29.59
C LEU A 82 -65.48 -49.23 -29.46
N GLU A 83 -66.80 -49.19 -29.65
CA GLU A 83 -67.60 -47.97 -29.45
C GLU A 83 -67.61 -47.50 -27.98
N LYS A 84 -67.58 -48.43 -27.01
CA LYS A 84 -67.43 -48.09 -25.58
C LYS A 84 -66.05 -47.53 -25.28
N ILE A 85 -64.99 -48.16 -25.79
CA ILE A 85 -63.62 -47.68 -25.63
C ILE A 85 -63.44 -46.31 -26.32
N GLU A 86 -64.10 -46.04 -27.45
CA GLU A 86 -64.07 -44.71 -28.06
C GLU A 86 -64.77 -43.65 -27.19
N LYS A 87 -65.87 -43.99 -26.51
CA LYS A 87 -66.53 -43.10 -25.54
C LYS A 87 -65.67 -42.87 -24.30
N GLU A 88 -65.02 -43.92 -23.77
CA GLU A 88 -64.06 -43.81 -22.68
C GLU A 88 -62.84 -42.96 -23.07
N GLY A 89 -62.39 -43.04 -24.34
CA GLY A 89 -61.32 -42.20 -24.88
C GLY A 89 -61.65 -40.73 -24.84
N LYS A 90 -62.86 -40.35 -25.30
CA LYS A 90 -63.33 -38.95 -25.22
C LYS A 90 -63.41 -38.42 -23.80
N GLU A 91 -63.76 -39.26 -22.83
CA GLU A 91 -63.78 -38.86 -21.41
C GLU A 91 -62.36 -38.71 -20.85
N ILE A 92 -61.42 -39.58 -21.24
CA ILE A 92 -60.00 -39.47 -20.87
C ILE A 92 -59.38 -38.21 -21.47
N ASP A 93 -59.67 -37.90 -22.73
CA ASP A 93 -59.20 -36.67 -23.39
C ASP A 93 -59.76 -35.43 -22.67
N ARG A 94 -61.04 -35.44 -22.26
CA ARG A 94 -61.61 -34.34 -21.45
C ARG A 94 -60.91 -34.20 -20.11
N GLN A 95 -60.63 -35.31 -19.43
CA GLN A 95 -59.89 -35.30 -18.16
C GLN A 95 -58.43 -34.83 -18.33
N GLU A 96 -57.79 -35.15 -19.45
CA GLU A 96 -56.45 -34.64 -19.79
C GLU A 96 -56.45 -33.12 -19.97
N ASP A 97 -57.41 -32.59 -20.73
CA ASP A 97 -57.55 -31.14 -20.93
C ASP A 97 -57.86 -30.40 -19.62
N GLU A 98 -58.68 -31.00 -18.75
CA GLU A 98 -58.96 -30.48 -17.40
C GLU A 98 -57.68 -30.43 -16.54
N LEU A 99 -56.86 -31.48 -16.55
CA LEU A 99 -55.58 -31.53 -15.83
C LEU A 99 -54.56 -30.51 -16.37
N ILE A 100 -54.43 -30.39 -17.70
CA ILE A 100 -53.55 -29.40 -18.33
C ILE A 100 -54.00 -27.97 -17.97
N ASN A 101 -55.31 -27.72 -17.92
CA ASN A 101 -55.83 -26.42 -17.53
C ASN A 101 -55.59 -26.12 -16.04
N LYS A 102 -55.69 -27.14 -15.16
CA LYS A 102 -55.31 -27.02 -13.74
C LYS A 102 -53.82 -26.68 -13.59
N GLU A 103 -52.93 -27.33 -14.35
CA GLU A 103 -51.49 -27.01 -14.35
C GLU A 103 -51.20 -25.59 -14.83
N LYS A 104 -51.85 -25.14 -15.92
CA LYS A 104 -51.68 -23.78 -16.46
C LYS A 104 -52.17 -22.69 -15.50
N LYS A 105 -53.17 -22.98 -14.69
CA LYS A 105 -53.73 -22.06 -13.68
C LYS A 105 -52.99 -22.14 -12.34
N ALA A 106 -52.14 -23.15 -12.14
CA ALA A 106 -51.40 -23.32 -10.90
C ALA A 106 -50.51 -22.09 -10.65
N PRO A 107 -50.45 -21.57 -9.41
CA PRO A 107 -49.56 -20.47 -9.08
C PRO A 107 -48.08 -20.85 -9.27
N TRP A 108 -47.29 -19.89 -9.70
CA TRP A 108 -45.85 -19.96 -9.70
C TRP A 108 -45.33 -19.91 -8.28
N ASN A 109 -44.42 -20.82 -7.91
CA ASN A 109 -43.78 -20.85 -6.60
C ASN A 109 -42.31 -21.26 -6.77
N VAL A 110 -41.56 -21.33 -5.68
CA VAL A 110 -40.11 -21.65 -5.70
C VAL A 110 -39.79 -22.96 -6.42
N ASP A 111 -40.70 -23.94 -6.41
CA ASP A 111 -40.50 -25.26 -7.01
C ASP A 111 -40.91 -25.30 -8.50
N THR A 112 -41.78 -24.39 -8.94
CA THR A 112 -42.24 -24.33 -10.35
C THR A 112 -41.53 -23.27 -11.18
N ILE A 113 -41.03 -22.19 -10.56
CA ILE A 113 -40.38 -21.07 -11.25
C ILE A 113 -39.00 -21.48 -11.79
N SER A 114 -38.20 -22.21 -11.01
CA SER A 114 -36.84 -22.56 -11.39
C SER A 114 -36.37 -23.84 -10.71
N LYS A 115 -35.25 -24.38 -11.20
CA LYS A 115 -34.51 -25.48 -10.57
C LYS A 115 -33.08 -25.01 -10.30
N PRO A 116 -32.40 -25.55 -9.27
CA PRO A 116 -30.98 -25.25 -9.07
C PRO A 116 -30.17 -25.56 -10.32
N GLY A 117 -29.68 -24.51 -10.99
CA GLY A 117 -28.89 -24.65 -12.22
C GLY A 117 -27.41 -24.84 -11.94
N PHE A 118 -26.89 -24.13 -10.94
CA PHE A 118 -25.48 -24.18 -10.53
C PHE A 118 -25.36 -23.78 -9.06
N GLU A 119 -24.65 -24.59 -8.29
CA GLU A 119 -24.34 -24.31 -6.89
C GLU A 119 -22.83 -24.47 -6.68
N LYS A 120 -22.16 -23.41 -6.21
CA LYS A 120 -20.73 -23.45 -5.88
C LYS A 120 -20.49 -22.66 -4.61
N THR A 121 -20.04 -23.36 -3.57
CA THR A 121 -19.59 -22.75 -2.32
C THR A 121 -18.08 -22.64 -2.33
N VAL A 122 -17.56 -21.43 -2.11
CA VAL A 122 -16.12 -21.18 -1.93
C VAL A 122 -15.92 -20.63 -0.53
N LEU A 123 -15.21 -21.40 0.30
CA LEU A 123 -14.80 -20.95 1.62
C LEU A 123 -13.42 -20.30 1.50
N ASN A 124 -13.35 -19.01 1.82
CA ASN A 124 -12.08 -18.30 1.91
C ASN A 124 -11.37 -18.68 3.22
N LYS A 125 -10.68 -19.84 3.22
CA LYS A 125 -9.79 -20.20 4.33
C LYS A 125 -8.57 -19.28 4.25
N GLN A 126 -8.36 -18.47 5.29
CA GLN A 126 -7.19 -17.60 5.38
C GLN A 126 -5.93 -18.45 5.23
N ALA A 127 -5.03 -18.04 4.33
CA ALA A 127 -3.72 -18.67 4.22
C ALA A 127 -2.96 -18.43 5.52
N VAL A 128 -2.33 -19.47 6.06
CA VAL A 128 -1.40 -19.33 7.18
C VAL A 128 -0.30 -18.37 6.73
N ARG A 129 -0.13 -17.26 7.46
CA ARG A 129 0.91 -16.27 7.16
C ARG A 129 2.25 -16.98 7.26
N LYS A 130 2.98 -17.05 6.14
CA LYS A 130 4.40 -17.39 6.20
C LYS A 130 5.10 -16.15 6.76
N PRO A 131 5.95 -16.27 7.79
CA PRO A 131 6.78 -15.15 8.22
C PRO A 131 7.55 -14.65 6.99
N ASP A 132 7.52 -13.33 6.72
CA ASP A 132 8.33 -12.66 5.70
C ASP A 132 9.85 -12.70 6.03
N GLU A 133 10.28 -13.64 6.89
CA GLU A 133 11.64 -13.80 7.40
C GLU A 133 12.64 -14.31 6.35
N ASN A 134 12.22 -14.56 5.10
CA ASN A 134 13.09 -15.12 4.04
C ASN A 134 13.31 -14.18 2.83
N LEU A 135 12.95 -12.90 2.89
CA LEU A 135 13.36 -11.95 1.84
C LEU A 135 14.78 -11.44 2.12
N SER A 136 15.63 -11.47 1.09
CA SER A 136 16.98 -10.89 1.15
C SER A 136 16.90 -9.38 1.44
N GLU A 137 17.89 -8.82 2.14
CA GLU A 137 17.97 -7.37 2.43
C GLU A 137 17.86 -6.52 1.14
N GLU A 138 18.43 -7.02 0.04
CA GLU A 138 18.36 -6.38 -1.28
C GLU A 138 16.93 -6.33 -1.85
N GLU A 139 16.12 -7.37 -1.61
CA GLU A 139 14.71 -7.41 -2.04
C GLU A 139 13.83 -6.49 -1.19
N LYS A 140 14.12 -6.38 0.11
CA LYS A 140 13.47 -5.43 1.02
C LYS A 140 13.75 -3.99 0.60
N GLU A 141 15.00 -3.68 0.24
CA GLU A 141 15.39 -2.36 -0.23
C GLU A 141 14.72 -2.02 -1.58
N ALA A 142 14.67 -2.96 -2.52
CA ALA A 142 13.97 -2.77 -3.79
C ALA A 142 12.46 -2.55 -3.60
N ARG A 143 11.84 -3.32 -2.70
CA ARG A 143 10.43 -3.13 -2.31
C ARG A 143 10.21 -1.76 -1.68
N MET A 144 11.10 -1.33 -0.78
CA MET A 144 11.06 -0.01 -0.15
C MET A 144 11.12 1.10 -1.20
N LYS A 145 12.11 1.07 -2.11
CA LYS A 145 12.27 2.08 -3.16
C LYS A 145 11.01 2.19 -4.03
N LYS A 146 10.43 1.05 -4.41
CA LYS A 146 9.19 1.02 -5.19
C LYS A 146 8.00 1.57 -4.38
N PHE A 147 7.85 1.13 -3.14
CA PHE A 147 6.76 1.54 -2.25
C PHE A 147 6.78 3.05 -1.99
N VAL A 148 7.95 3.59 -1.64
CA VAL A 148 8.14 5.02 -1.40
C VAL A 148 7.78 5.80 -2.67
N LYS A 149 8.27 5.38 -3.85
CA LYS A 149 7.97 6.07 -5.11
C LYS A 149 6.48 6.14 -5.43
N GLU A 150 5.72 5.09 -5.11
CA GLU A 150 4.28 5.01 -5.39
C GLU A 150 3.44 5.73 -4.32
N ASN A 151 3.87 5.69 -3.05
CA ASN A 151 3.06 6.09 -1.90
C ASN A 151 3.58 7.31 -1.13
N GLU A 152 4.66 7.95 -1.57
CA GLU A 152 5.31 9.06 -0.85
C GLU A 152 4.32 10.14 -0.36
N LYS A 153 3.44 10.57 -1.26
CA LYS A 153 2.45 11.62 -0.97
C LYS A 153 1.47 11.17 0.11
N LEU A 154 1.07 9.90 0.09
CA LEU A 154 0.14 9.32 1.06
C LEU A 154 0.83 9.13 2.42
N CYS A 155 2.09 8.69 2.43
CA CYS A 155 2.90 8.59 3.65
C CYS A 155 3.09 9.96 4.32
N LYS A 156 3.42 11.01 3.55
CA LYS A 156 3.50 12.38 4.04
C LYS A 156 2.15 12.88 4.58
N GLN A 157 1.05 12.63 3.86
CA GLN A 157 -0.30 12.97 4.32
C GLN A 157 -0.63 12.32 5.67
N TYR A 158 -0.36 11.02 5.81
CA TYR A 158 -0.55 10.31 7.08
C TYR A 158 0.28 10.92 8.21
N GLY A 159 1.57 11.19 7.95
CA GLY A 159 2.47 11.76 8.97
C GLY A 159 2.08 13.18 9.43
N MET A 160 1.29 13.92 8.64
CA MET A 160 0.75 15.22 9.02
C MET A 160 -0.55 15.14 9.84
N LEU A 161 -1.17 13.96 9.97
CA LEU A 161 -2.38 13.79 10.78
C LEU A 161 -2.04 13.82 12.28
N ARG A 162 -3.04 14.14 13.11
CA ARG A 162 -2.88 14.12 14.58
C ARG A 162 -4.05 13.49 15.31
N LYS A 163 -5.28 13.78 14.88
CA LYS A 163 -6.47 13.21 15.51
C LYS A 163 -6.56 11.72 15.18
N TYR A 164 -6.80 10.91 16.21
CA TYR A 164 -6.91 9.46 16.07
C TYR A 164 -8.01 9.03 15.08
N ASP A 165 -9.15 9.73 15.07
CA ASP A 165 -10.25 9.42 14.16
C ASP A 165 -9.88 9.69 12.69
N ASP A 166 -9.14 10.77 12.42
CA ASP A 166 -8.68 11.12 11.09
C ASP A 166 -7.61 10.12 10.61
N SER A 167 -6.64 9.79 11.47
CA SER A 167 -5.62 8.75 11.20
C SER A 167 -6.26 7.39 10.94
N LYS A 168 -7.27 7.01 11.73
CA LYS A 168 -8.03 5.76 11.56
C LYS A 168 -8.74 5.72 10.21
N ARG A 169 -9.49 6.78 9.88
CA ARG A 169 -10.23 6.86 8.61
C ARG A 169 -9.29 6.83 7.42
N PHE A 170 -8.16 7.52 7.50
CA PHE A 170 -7.16 7.56 6.44
C PHE A 170 -6.54 6.18 6.19
N LEU A 171 -6.10 5.48 7.26
CA LEU A 171 -5.54 4.13 7.13
C LEU A 171 -6.58 3.09 6.69
N GLN A 172 -7.86 3.27 7.02
CA GLN A 172 -8.94 2.41 6.50
C GLN A 172 -9.19 2.61 5.01
N GLN A 173 -8.98 3.82 4.48
CA GLN A 173 -9.07 4.11 3.04
C GLN A 173 -7.81 3.65 2.29
N HIS A 174 -6.66 3.68 2.97
CA HIS A 174 -5.35 3.35 2.42
C HIS A 174 -4.68 2.23 3.24
N LEU A 175 -5.28 1.04 3.23
CA LEU A 175 -4.79 -0.12 3.99
C LEU A 175 -3.37 -0.55 3.57
N ASP A 176 -2.97 -0.24 2.34
CA ASP A 176 -1.64 -0.57 1.83
C ASP A 176 -0.51 0.18 2.53
N LEU A 177 -0.83 1.29 3.22
CA LEU A 177 0.15 2.03 4.02
C LEU A 177 0.46 1.36 5.36
N VAL A 178 -0.33 0.38 5.79
CA VAL A 178 -0.15 -0.30 7.08
C VAL A 178 0.88 -1.41 6.93
N CYS A 179 2.15 -1.02 6.82
CA CYS A 179 3.29 -1.90 6.60
C CYS A 179 4.56 -1.35 7.26
N GLU A 180 5.60 -2.17 7.35
CA GLU A 180 6.89 -1.79 7.96
C GLU A 180 7.59 -0.70 7.13
N GLU A 181 7.37 -0.70 5.81
CA GLU A 181 7.95 0.28 4.89
C GLU A 181 7.49 1.71 5.19
N THR A 182 6.22 1.90 5.51
CA THR A 182 5.70 3.22 5.92
C THR A 182 6.34 3.68 7.23
N ALA A 183 6.52 2.79 8.21
CA ALA A 183 7.17 3.14 9.47
C ALA A 183 8.61 3.60 9.22
N ASN A 184 9.38 2.86 8.42
CA ASN A 184 10.77 3.20 8.09
C ASN A 184 10.87 4.53 7.32
N TYR A 185 9.97 4.76 6.36
CA TYR A 185 9.91 6.04 5.66
C TYR A 185 9.65 7.22 6.61
N LEU A 186 8.72 7.07 7.56
CA LEU A 186 8.42 8.13 8.55
C LEU A 186 9.60 8.38 9.50
N VAL A 187 10.39 7.36 9.85
CA VAL A 187 11.63 7.52 10.63
C VAL A 187 12.63 8.38 9.86
N ILE A 188 12.93 8.01 8.61
CA ILE A 188 13.88 8.74 7.76
C ILE A 188 13.41 10.18 7.55
N TRP A 189 12.12 10.37 7.27
CA TRP A 189 11.56 11.70 7.10
C TRP A 189 11.67 12.54 8.38
N SER A 190 11.51 11.93 9.56
CA SER A 190 11.69 12.62 10.83
C SER A 190 13.14 13.06 11.07
N ILE A 191 14.12 12.26 10.66
CA ILE A 191 15.55 12.60 10.74
C ILE A 191 15.87 13.79 9.81
N ASN A 192 15.40 13.73 8.56
CA ASN A 192 15.63 14.81 7.60
C ASN A 192 15.00 16.13 8.07
N LEU A 193 13.80 16.08 8.65
CA LEU A 193 13.15 17.27 9.24
C LEU A 193 13.94 17.86 10.40
N GLU A 194 14.60 17.03 11.20
CA GLU A 194 15.45 17.48 12.29
C GLU A 194 16.74 18.12 11.76
N MET A 195 17.32 17.57 10.69
CA MET A 195 18.47 18.18 9.99
C MET A 195 18.12 19.52 9.34
N GLU A 196 16.88 19.69 8.87
CA GLU A 196 16.33 20.95 8.36
C GLU A 196 15.89 21.94 9.46
N GLU A 197 16.18 21.66 10.74
CA GLU A 197 15.79 22.48 11.91
C GLU A 197 14.27 22.62 12.11
N LYS A 198 13.46 21.76 11.51
CA LYS A 198 11.97 21.77 11.61
C LYS A 198 11.48 20.90 12.78
N HIS A 199 11.90 21.26 14.00
CA HIS A 199 11.65 20.48 15.21
C HIS A 199 10.15 20.24 15.52
N GLU A 200 9.29 21.23 15.29
CA GLU A 200 7.85 21.07 15.55
C GLU A 200 7.22 20.05 14.60
N LEU A 201 7.57 20.12 13.31
CA LEU A 201 7.05 19.20 12.30
C LEU A 201 7.58 17.78 12.54
N MET A 202 8.86 17.63 12.90
CA MET A 202 9.42 16.35 13.33
C MET A 202 8.63 15.77 14.50
N ALA A 203 8.32 16.58 15.52
CA ALA A 203 7.55 16.13 16.68
C ALA A 203 6.12 15.68 16.33
N HIS A 204 5.52 16.26 15.28
CA HIS A 204 4.24 15.83 14.74
C HIS A 204 4.33 14.50 13.99
N VAL A 205 5.30 14.35 13.09
CA VAL A 205 5.53 13.14 12.30
C VAL A 205 5.92 11.96 13.20
N ALA A 206 6.75 12.21 14.22
CA ALA A 206 7.17 11.22 15.20
C ALA A 206 5.99 10.55 15.92
N HIS A 207 4.93 11.29 16.23
CA HIS A 207 3.72 10.73 16.82
C HIS A 207 3.03 9.72 15.89
N GLN A 208 2.89 10.06 14.60
CA GLN A 208 2.26 9.15 13.63
C GLN A 208 3.14 7.94 13.32
N CYS A 209 4.47 8.10 13.35
CA CYS A 209 5.43 7.01 13.23
C CYS A 209 5.24 5.98 14.36
N ILE A 210 5.15 6.45 15.60
CA ILE A 210 4.93 5.58 16.77
C ILE A 210 3.55 4.93 16.71
N CYS A 211 2.49 5.65 16.28
CA CYS A 211 1.19 5.01 16.03
C CYS A 211 1.30 3.85 15.03
N MET A 212 2.07 4.00 13.94
CA MET A 212 2.28 2.93 12.96
C MET A 212 3.06 1.75 13.57
N GLN A 213 4.13 2.02 14.31
CA GLN A 213 4.93 0.99 14.98
C GLN A 213 4.10 0.17 15.98
N TYR A 214 3.25 0.82 16.78
CA TYR A 214 2.35 0.12 17.70
C TYR A 214 1.30 -0.74 16.97
N ILE A 215 0.80 -0.31 15.81
CA ILE A 215 -0.12 -1.14 15.00
C ILE A 215 0.60 -2.40 14.54
N LEU A 216 1.85 -2.27 14.08
CA LEU A 216 2.68 -3.40 13.64
C LEU A 216 3.05 -4.33 14.81
N GLU A 217 3.37 -3.78 15.98
CA GLU A 217 3.65 -4.55 17.20
C GLU A 217 2.41 -5.32 17.68
N LEU A 218 1.25 -4.67 17.70
CA LEU A 218 -0.02 -5.31 18.06
C LEU A 218 -0.34 -6.46 17.10
N ALA A 219 -0.05 -6.29 15.81
CA ALA A 219 -0.23 -7.31 14.80
C ALA A 219 0.69 -8.52 15.03
N LYS A 220 1.96 -8.27 15.39
CA LYS A 220 2.94 -9.31 15.77
C LYS A 220 2.49 -10.07 17.02
N GLN A 221 1.99 -9.38 18.04
CA GLN A 221 1.49 -9.99 19.28
C GLN A 221 0.26 -10.89 19.06
N LEU A 222 -0.63 -10.49 18.14
CA LEU A 222 -1.87 -11.22 17.87
C LEU A 222 -1.74 -12.28 16.77
N ASP A 223 -0.59 -12.33 16.07
CA ASP A 223 -0.38 -13.14 14.87
C ASP A 223 -1.45 -12.89 13.79
N VAL A 224 -1.80 -11.61 13.60
CA VAL A 224 -2.79 -11.14 12.61
C VAL A 224 -2.12 -10.17 11.64
N ASP A 225 -2.69 -10.03 10.44
CA ASP A 225 -2.27 -9.00 9.50
C ASP A 225 -2.44 -7.59 10.11
N PRO A 226 -1.41 -6.71 10.03
CA PRO A 226 -1.48 -5.36 10.58
C PRO A 226 -2.67 -4.53 10.09
N ARG A 227 -3.10 -4.74 8.84
CA ARG A 227 -4.22 -4.04 8.21
C ARG A 227 -5.54 -4.32 8.93
N ALA A 228 -5.70 -5.51 9.53
CA ALA A 228 -6.88 -5.86 10.32
C ALA A 228 -6.83 -5.26 11.74
N CYS A 229 -5.65 -4.95 12.26
CA CYS A 229 -5.45 -4.45 13.62
C CYS A 229 -5.64 -2.94 13.77
N VAL A 230 -5.68 -2.17 12.68
CA VAL A 230 -5.81 -0.69 12.67
C VAL A 230 -6.97 -0.21 13.55
N SER A 231 -8.16 -0.76 13.34
CA SER A 231 -9.37 -0.33 14.07
C SER A 231 -9.27 -0.66 15.56
N SER A 232 -8.67 -1.80 15.89
CA SER A 232 -8.49 -2.26 17.27
C SER A 232 -7.48 -1.39 18.01
N PHE A 233 -6.38 -0.98 17.37
CA PHE A 233 -5.40 -0.07 17.93
C PHE A 233 -6.03 1.27 18.32
N PHE A 234 -6.68 1.97 17.39
CA PHE A 234 -7.25 3.29 17.67
C PHE A 234 -8.38 3.23 18.72
N SER A 235 -9.16 2.14 18.74
CA SER A 235 -10.19 1.95 19.77
C SER A 235 -9.57 1.71 21.15
N LYS A 236 -8.44 1.01 21.22
CA LYS A 236 -7.70 0.78 22.47
C LYS A 236 -7.04 2.06 22.97
N ILE A 237 -6.38 2.83 22.11
CA ILE A 237 -5.66 4.04 22.54
C ILE A 237 -6.62 5.15 23.01
N GLN A 238 -7.81 5.25 22.41
CA GLN A 238 -8.83 6.22 22.83
C GLN A 238 -9.49 5.87 24.16
N ASN A 239 -9.61 4.58 24.50
CA ASN A 239 -10.27 4.09 25.72
C ASN A 239 -9.28 3.51 26.74
N CYS A 240 -7.98 3.79 26.61
CA CYS A 240 -6.96 3.20 27.46
C CYS A 240 -6.94 3.80 28.88
N VAL A 241 -6.44 3.01 29.82
CA VAL A 241 -6.18 3.43 31.21
C VAL A 241 -5.04 4.47 31.20
N PRO A 242 -5.07 5.53 32.03
CA PRO A 242 -4.08 6.61 31.99
C PRO A 242 -2.62 6.17 31.98
N GLU A 243 -2.27 5.07 32.66
CA GLU A 243 -0.91 4.53 32.73
C GLU A 243 -0.40 4.06 31.36
N TYR A 244 -1.27 3.48 30.52
CA TYR A 244 -0.90 3.05 29.17
C TYR A 244 -0.67 4.25 28.24
N LYS A 245 -1.45 5.32 28.44
CA LYS A 245 -1.26 6.58 27.72
C LYS A 245 0.08 7.22 28.07
N GLU A 246 0.46 7.20 29.34
CA GLU A 246 1.75 7.73 29.80
C GLU A 246 2.93 6.92 29.23
N GLN A 247 2.81 5.59 29.18
CA GLN A 247 3.81 4.75 28.50
C GLN A 247 3.95 5.11 27.02
N PHE A 248 2.83 5.28 26.31
CA PHE A 248 2.84 5.69 24.91
C PHE A 248 3.48 7.08 24.70
N GLU A 249 3.18 8.05 25.57
CA GLU A 249 3.79 9.37 25.54
C GLU A 249 5.31 9.33 25.86
N SER A 250 5.72 8.45 26.78
CA SER A 250 7.13 8.20 27.10
C SER A 250 7.88 7.60 25.92
N GLU A 251 7.29 6.64 25.20
CA GLU A 251 7.88 6.07 23.97
C GLU A 251 8.02 7.12 22.87
N ILE A 252 7.03 7.99 22.69
CA ILE A 252 7.15 9.12 21.76
C ILE A 252 8.31 10.03 22.14
N LYS A 253 8.47 10.34 23.43
CA LYS A 253 9.58 11.18 23.89
C LYS A 253 10.93 10.50 23.65
N GLY A 254 11.06 9.23 24.02
CA GLY A 254 12.27 8.45 23.77
C GLY A 254 12.60 8.35 22.29
N PHE A 255 11.60 8.23 21.41
CA PHE A 255 11.79 8.23 19.97
C PHE A 255 12.29 9.57 19.42
N LYS A 256 11.75 10.70 19.91
CA LYS A 256 12.26 12.03 19.56
C LYS A 256 13.72 12.21 19.97
N ASP A 257 14.07 11.79 21.19
CA ASP A 257 15.45 11.89 21.68
C ASP A 257 16.41 11.05 20.82
N ARG A 258 15.97 9.87 20.34
CA ARG A 258 16.75 9.04 19.39
C ARG A 258 16.91 9.73 18.03
N ILE A 259 15.86 10.35 17.49
CA ILE A 259 15.93 11.09 16.22
C ILE A 259 16.92 12.26 16.32
N THR A 260 16.82 13.08 17.38
CA THR A 260 17.73 14.21 17.57
C THR A 260 19.18 13.76 17.68
N LYS A 261 19.45 12.65 18.39
CA LYS A 261 20.81 12.07 18.44
C LYS A 261 21.30 11.58 17.07
N ARG A 262 20.48 10.80 16.34
CA ARG A 262 20.84 10.32 15.00
C ARG A 262 21.05 11.47 14.01
N ALA A 263 20.24 12.52 14.09
CA ALA A 263 20.42 13.72 13.27
C ALA A 263 21.74 14.44 13.57
N GLN A 264 22.10 14.57 14.85
CA GLN A 264 23.39 15.13 15.27
C GLN A 264 24.57 14.27 14.81
N GLU A 265 24.45 12.94 14.88
CA GLU A 265 25.46 12.02 14.38
C GLU A 265 25.64 12.16 12.86
N LYS A 266 24.56 12.22 12.09
CA LYS A 266 24.62 12.44 10.64
C LYS A 266 25.20 13.79 10.26
N ILE A 267 24.85 14.87 10.97
CA ILE A 267 25.45 16.18 10.74
C ILE A 267 26.95 16.14 11.04
N LYS A 268 27.36 15.45 12.11
CA LYS A 268 28.77 15.30 12.46
C LYS A 268 29.54 14.47 11.43
N GLU A 269 28.93 13.40 10.91
CA GLU A 269 29.51 12.57 9.85
C GLU A 269 29.67 13.37 8.55
N ALA A 270 28.63 14.09 8.12
CA ALA A 270 28.70 14.97 6.96
C ALA A 270 29.74 16.09 7.11
N LEU A 271 29.89 16.64 8.31
CA LEU A 271 30.93 17.63 8.62
C LEU A 271 32.33 17.01 8.57
N ALA A 272 32.50 15.79 9.08
CA ALA A 272 33.78 15.08 9.04
C ALA A 272 34.17 14.68 7.61
N GLU A 273 33.22 14.21 6.80
CA GLU A 273 33.44 13.90 5.38
C GLU A 273 33.80 15.18 4.59
N ALA A 274 33.12 16.29 4.84
CA ALA A 274 33.48 17.58 4.24
C ALA A 274 34.86 18.07 4.69
N GLU A 275 35.24 17.87 5.96
CA GLU A 275 36.58 18.18 6.47
C GLU A 275 37.64 17.27 5.84
N GLU A 276 37.35 15.99 5.62
CA GLU A 276 38.24 15.05 4.92
C GLU A 276 38.39 15.39 3.43
N GLU A 277 37.31 15.81 2.76
CA GLU A 277 37.36 16.28 1.37
C GLU A 277 38.14 17.61 1.25
N GLU A 278 37.96 18.54 2.19
CA GLU A 278 38.75 19.78 2.27
C GLU A 278 40.23 19.48 2.54
N LYS A 279 40.52 18.56 3.47
CA LYS A 279 41.90 18.07 3.70
C LYS A 279 42.46 17.42 2.46
N ALA A 280 41.69 16.59 1.75
CA ALA A 280 42.12 15.94 0.52
C ALA A 280 42.41 16.94 -0.60
N ALA A 281 41.58 17.98 -0.74
CA ALA A 281 41.81 19.07 -1.68
C ALA A 281 43.02 19.94 -1.31
N ARG A 282 43.41 19.97 -0.02
CA ARG A 282 44.58 20.69 0.50
C ARG A 282 45.89 19.90 0.40
N LEU A 283 45.86 18.60 0.08
CA LEU A 283 47.06 17.77 -0.03
C LEU A 283 47.98 18.27 -1.16
N GLY A 284 49.26 18.45 -0.84
CA GLY A 284 50.29 18.80 -1.80
C GLY A 284 50.63 17.66 -2.78
N PRO A 285 51.53 17.91 -3.75
CA PRO A 285 51.86 16.96 -4.83
C PRO A 285 52.38 15.58 -4.37
N GLY A 286 52.83 15.45 -3.13
CA GLY A 286 53.26 14.21 -2.49
C GLY A 286 52.27 13.64 -1.46
N GLY A 287 51.04 14.16 -1.38
CA GLY A 287 50.01 13.65 -0.46
C GLY A 287 50.26 14.02 1.00
N LEU A 288 50.97 15.11 1.27
CA LEU A 288 51.13 15.69 2.60
C LEU A 288 50.40 17.03 2.68
N ASP A 289 49.76 17.30 3.80
CA ASP A 289 49.08 18.57 4.04
C ASP A 289 50.10 19.69 4.39
N PRO A 290 50.13 20.81 3.64
CA PRO A 290 51.00 21.95 3.92
C PRO A 290 50.89 22.49 5.35
N ALA A 291 49.70 22.51 5.95
CA ALA A 291 49.50 23.05 7.30
C ALA A 291 50.01 22.09 8.38
N GLU A 292 49.80 20.78 8.22
CA GLU A 292 50.32 19.77 9.17
C GLU A 292 51.85 19.67 9.10
N VAL A 293 52.43 19.79 7.90
CA VAL A 293 53.88 19.85 7.73
C VAL A 293 54.42 21.11 8.39
N PHE A 294 53.81 22.28 8.19
CA PHE A 294 54.25 23.52 8.82
C PHE A 294 54.25 23.46 10.35
N GLU A 295 53.18 22.95 10.98
CA GLU A 295 53.11 22.83 12.45
C GLU A 295 54.11 21.83 13.05
N THR A 296 54.54 20.83 12.27
CA THR A 296 55.50 19.80 12.72
C THR A 296 56.95 20.12 12.35
N LEU A 297 57.21 21.25 11.69
CA LEU A 297 58.57 21.73 11.42
C LEU A 297 59.22 22.32 12.69
N PRO A 298 60.55 22.21 12.84
CA PRO A 298 61.29 22.93 13.87
C PRO A 298 61.01 24.45 13.84
N GLU A 299 60.93 25.10 15.00
CA GLU A 299 60.65 26.55 15.12
C GLU A 299 61.61 27.42 14.29
N SER A 300 62.86 26.97 14.09
CA SER A 300 63.84 27.65 13.25
C SER A 300 63.44 27.63 11.76
N LEU A 301 62.88 26.52 11.27
CA LEU A 301 62.39 26.39 9.90
C LEU A 301 61.02 27.06 9.72
N GLN A 302 60.12 26.97 10.71
CA GLN A 302 58.83 27.69 10.71
C GLN A 302 59.04 29.19 10.54
N LYS A 303 59.96 29.79 11.31
CA LYS A 303 60.31 31.21 11.20
C LYS A 303 60.89 31.58 9.84
N CYS A 304 61.65 30.68 9.19
CA CYS A 304 62.16 30.92 7.83
C CYS A 304 61.05 30.99 6.78
N PHE A 305 60.03 30.14 6.90
CA PHE A 305 58.86 30.14 6.02
C PHE A 305 57.91 31.31 6.32
N GLU A 306 57.77 31.73 7.59
CA GLU A 306 57.02 32.94 7.98
C GLU A 306 57.68 34.22 7.46
N SER A 307 59.01 34.32 7.55
CA SER A 307 59.78 35.48 7.09
C SER A 307 60.04 35.49 5.58
N ARG A 308 59.67 34.42 4.86
CA ARG A 308 59.94 34.20 3.42
C ARG A 308 61.41 34.43 3.04
N ASP A 309 62.33 34.08 3.93
CA ASP A 309 63.76 34.34 3.74
C ASP A 309 64.51 33.07 3.29
N ILE A 310 64.86 33.05 2.00
CA ILE A 310 65.54 31.92 1.35
C ILE A 310 66.99 31.77 1.85
N GLU A 311 67.65 32.87 2.23
CA GLU A 311 69.03 32.88 2.71
C GLU A 311 69.10 32.33 4.15
N LEU A 312 68.12 32.70 4.97
CA LEU A 312 67.98 32.17 6.33
C LEU A 312 67.67 30.67 6.31
N LEU A 313 66.84 30.21 5.37
CA LEU A 313 66.55 28.78 5.19
C LEU A 313 67.82 27.97 4.83
N GLN A 314 68.63 28.45 3.89
CA GLN A 314 69.90 27.80 3.51
C GLN A 314 70.92 27.75 4.65
N LYS A 315 70.99 28.82 5.46
CA LYS A 315 71.85 28.87 6.64
C LYS A 315 71.40 27.87 7.71
N THR A 316 70.10 27.81 7.97
CA THR A 316 69.50 26.89 8.96
C THR A 316 69.68 25.42 8.54
N ILE A 317 69.63 25.13 7.24
CA ILE A 317 69.91 23.80 6.67
C ILE A 317 71.39 23.41 6.83
N THR A 318 72.30 24.37 6.75
CA THR A 318 73.75 24.13 6.88
C THR A 318 74.16 23.89 8.34
N GLU A 319 73.44 24.49 9.29
CA GLU A 319 73.69 24.33 10.74
C GLU A 319 73.08 23.04 11.32
N MET A 320 72.12 22.43 10.64
CA MET A 320 71.41 21.21 11.05
C MET A 320 72.10 19.92 10.54
N PRO A 321 71.94 18.76 11.23
CA PRO A 321 72.37 17.47 10.69
C PRO A 321 71.76 17.17 9.32
N VAL A 322 72.59 16.70 8.39
CA VAL A 322 72.24 16.47 6.96
C VAL A 322 71.03 15.52 6.79
N GLU A 323 70.83 14.61 7.74
CA GLU A 323 69.74 13.62 7.73
C GLU A 323 68.40 14.25 8.12
N GLU A 324 68.38 15.15 9.12
CA GLU A 324 67.18 15.88 9.54
C GLU A 324 66.78 16.93 8.51
N ALA A 325 67.76 17.63 7.93
CA ALA A 325 67.51 18.62 6.89
C ALA A 325 66.89 18.00 5.63
N LYS A 326 67.36 16.82 5.19
CA LYS A 326 66.77 16.08 4.07
C LYS A 326 65.36 15.58 4.38
N TYR A 327 65.13 15.10 5.60
CA TYR A 327 63.81 14.63 6.03
C TYR A 327 62.76 15.75 6.01
N HIS A 328 63.07 16.91 6.58
CA HIS A 328 62.15 18.05 6.59
C HIS A 328 62.02 18.71 5.21
N MET A 329 63.09 18.80 4.43
CA MET A 329 63.04 19.39 3.08
C MET A 329 62.19 18.55 2.11
N ASN A 330 62.33 17.22 2.11
CA ASN A 330 61.48 16.36 1.30
C ASN A 330 60.00 16.53 1.67
N ARG A 331 59.68 16.61 2.97
CA ARG A 331 58.31 16.87 3.44
C ARG A 331 57.79 18.24 3.01
N CYS A 332 58.64 19.28 2.97
CA CYS A 332 58.27 20.60 2.46
C CYS A 332 58.01 20.57 0.94
N VAL A 333 58.72 19.74 0.18
CA VAL A 333 58.47 19.55 -1.26
C VAL A 333 57.20 18.74 -1.50
N ASP A 334 57.03 17.65 -0.77
CA ASP A 334 55.90 16.72 -0.89
C ASP A 334 54.58 17.36 -0.43
N SER A 335 54.63 18.31 0.51
CA SER A 335 53.46 19.13 0.90
C SER A 335 53.26 20.37 0.04
N GLY A 336 54.15 20.66 -0.91
CA GLY A 336 54.06 21.84 -1.77
C GLY A 336 54.46 23.17 -1.09
N LEU A 337 54.96 23.12 0.14
CA LEU A 337 55.50 24.26 0.90
C LEU A 337 56.77 24.86 0.25
N TRP A 338 57.50 24.05 -0.53
CA TRP A 338 58.72 24.43 -1.25
C TRP A 338 58.77 23.78 -2.64
N VAL A 339 58.92 24.57 -3.70
CA VAL A 339 59.05 24.07 -5.08
C VAL A 339 60.51 24.13 -5.52
N PRO A 340 61.20 23.00 -5.73
CA PRO A 340 62.57 23.00 -6.24
C PRO A 340 62.64 23.60 -7.66
N ASN A 341 63.42 24.68 -7.83
CA ASN A 341 63.59 25.43 -9.08
C ASN A 341 62.35 26.17 -9.63
N ALA A 342 61.88 27.18 -8.90
CA ALA A 342 60.99 28.23 -9.44
C ALA A 342 61.70 29.24 -10.40
N GLY A 343 62.87 28.88 -10.94
CA GLY A 343 63.73 29.78 -11.72
C GLY A 343 63.64 29.66 -13.25
N ASP A 344 63.04 28.60 -13.81
CA ASP A 344 63.02 28.33 -15.27
C ASP A 344 61.63 27.91 -15.81
N ALA A 345 60.56 28.54 -15.32
CA ALA A 345 59.25 28.49 -15.98
C ALA A 345 58.66 29.92 -16.00
N GLU A 346 58.95 30.67 -17.08
CA GLU A 346 58.43 32.02 -17.28
C GLU A 346 56.90 32.02 -17.50
N ILE A 347 56.23 32.85 -16.68
CA ILE A 347 55.14 33.80 -16.96
C ILE A 347 54.25 33.56 -18.20
N GLY A 348 52.95 33.49 -17.94
CA GLY A 348 51.88 34.00 -18.83
C GLY A 348 50.52 33.37 -18.47
N ASP A 349 49.46 34.10 -18.14
CA ASP A 349 49.24 35.55 -18.07
C ASP A 349 47.85 35.77 -17.41
N ALA A 350 47.64 37.01 -16.96
CA ALA A 350 46.37 37.64 -16.55
C ALA A 350 45.70 37.19 -15.23
N GLU A 351 45.22 38.06 -14.35
CA GLU A 351 45.31 39.52 -14.18
C GLU A 351 44.69 39.77 -12.78
N GLU A 352 45.46 40.19 -11.76
CA GLU A 352 44.90 41.00 -10.66
C GLU A 352 45.25 42.45 -10.96
N LYS A 353 44.23 43.25 -11.29
CA LYS A 353 44.36 44.70 -11.34
C LYS A 353 44.28 45.26 -9.93
N ASP A 354 45.45 45.76 -9.56
CA ASP A 354 45.83 46.57 -8.43
C ASP A 354 44.80 47.61 -7.97
N SER A 355 44.76 47.83 -6.67
CA SER A 355 44.21 49.03 -6.04
C SER A 355 45.38 49.83 -5.44
N ASP A 356 45.68 51.01 -5.98
CA ASP A 356 46.20 52.09 -5.13
C ASP A 356 45.81 53.49 -5.65
N SER A 357 45.85 54.41 -4.70
CA SER A 357 45.13 55.64 -4.48
C SER A 357 45.76 56.90 -5.10
N GLY A 358 44.96 57.96 -5.29
CA GLY A 358 45.46 59.34 -5.21
C GLY A 358 45.05 60.40 -6.25
N ASN A 359 43.85 60.97 -6.07
CA ASN A 359 43.55 62.42 -6.02
C ASN A 359 43.13 63.26 -7.28
N LYS A 360 42.05 64.02 -7.01
CA LYS A 360 41.53 65.30 -7.57
C LYS A 360 40.62 65.36 -8.83
N GLU A 361 39.34 65.58 -8.47
CA GLU A 361 38.48 66.73 -8.81
C GLU A 361 37.43 66.65 -9.95
N ALA A 362 36.22 67.00 -9.52
CA ALA A 362 35.12 67.68 -10.20
C ALA A 362 34.10 66.88 -11.02
N GLY A 363 32.84 66.92 -10.56
CA GLY A 363 31.71 67.19 -11.46
C GLY A 363 30.51 66.25 -11.46
N SER A 364 29.60 66.42 -10.49
CA SER A 364 28.16 66.65 -10.73
C SER A 364 27.23 65.57 -11.35
N PHE A 365 26.21 65.20 -10.54
CA PHE A 365 24.77 65.09 -10.85
C PHE A 365 24.10 63.79 -11.39
N LYS A 366 23.11 63.34 -10.57
CA LYS A 366 21.72 62.90 -10.87
C LYS A 366 21.37 61.45 -11.32
N SER A 367 20.78 60.72 -10.34
CA SER A 367 19.39 60.19 -10.25
C SER A 367 18.82 59.08 -11.16
N LYS A 368 18.06 58.16 -10.49
CA LYS A 368 16.90 57.32 -10.92
C LYS A 368 17.19 56.05 -11.75
N SER A 369 16.43 54.95 -11.75
CA SER A 369 15.36 54.30 -10.94
C SER A 369 14.86 53.07 -11.74
N GLU A 370 14.31 52.03 -11.08
CA GLU A 370 13.40 50.97 -11.64
C GLU A 370 14.02 49.97 -12.66
N SER A 371 13.61 48.71 -12.87
CA SER A 371 12.57 47.74 -12.44
C SER A 371 12.93 46.42 -13.17
N GLY A 372 12.78 45.21 -12.62
CA GLY A 372 11.59 44.36 -12.87
C GLY A 372 11.90 43.04 -13.62
N ASP A 373 11.50 41.93 -12.99
CA ASP A 373 10.91 40.68 -13.51
C ASP A 373 11.68 39.46 -14.09
N ASP A 374 11.22 38.34 -13.53
CA ASP A 374 11.01 36.97 -14.02
C ASP A 374 12.20 36.05 -14.41
N LYS A 375 12.33 34.95 -13.64
CA LYS A 375 12.58 33.61 -14.17
C LYS A 375 12.25 32.51 -13.14
N LEU A 376 11.24 31.70 -13.48
CA LEU A 376 10.98 30.37 -12.94
C LEU A 376 12.29 29.55 -12.90
N ASP A 377 12.59 28.96 -11.75
CA ASP A 377 13.54 27.85 -11.69
C ASP A 377 12.83 26.56 -11.26
N LYS A 378 13.03 25.53 -12.09
CA LYS A 378 12.62 24.15 -11.87
C LYS A 378 13.81 23.45 -11.24
N THR A 379 13.81 23.28 -9.92
CA THR A 379 14.70 22.32 -9.29
C THR A 379 13.96 21.01 -9.12
N GLY A 380 14.44 19.97 -9.81
CA GLY A 380 14.01 18.60 -9.58
C GLY A 380 14.59 18.13 -8.26
N ASP A 381 13.73 17.87 -7.27
CA ASP A 381 14.11 17.17 -6.05
C ASP A 381 14.50 15.73 -6.40
N GLU A 382 15.71 15.34 -5.99
CA GLU A 382 16.13 13.96 -5.97
C GLU A 382 15.25 13.14 -4.99
N PRO A 383 14.96 11.87 -5.28
CA PRO A 383 14.16 11.05 -4.38
C PRO A 383 14.92 10.84 -3.06
N ILE A 384 14.26 11.17 -1.95
CA ILE A 384 14.68 11.15 -0.52
C ILE A 384 15.50 9.91 -0.07
N TYR A 385 15.52 8.84 -0.85
CA TYR A 385 16.10 7.54 -0.52
C TYR A 385 17.50 7.29 -1.13
N THR A 386 18.12 8.26 -1.82
CA THR A 386 19.41 8.03 -2.49
C THR A 386 20.63 7.99 -1.56
N GLY A 387 20.49 8.31 -0.27
CA GLY A 387 21.61 8.44 0.67
C GLY A 387 21.46 7.73 2.02
N VAL A 388 20.58 6.73 2.17
CA VAL A 388 20.41 6.00 3.45
C VAL A 388 20.57 4.51 3.22
N SER A 389 21.68 3.96 3.73
CA SER A 389 21.94 2.51 3.77
C SER A 389 21.12 1.87 4.89
N THR A 390 20.73 0.60 4.74
CA THR A 390 19.97 -0.15 5.76
C THR A 390 20.72 -0.27 7.10
N ASN A 391 22.03 -0.05 7.12
CA ASN A 391 22.84 0.04 8.33
C ASN A 391 22.50 1.25 9.22
N ASP A 392 21.80 2.27 8.70
CA ASP A 392 21.38 3.45 9.46
C ASP A 392 20.07 3.23 10.25
N LEU A 393 19.42 2.08 10.04
CA LEU A 393 18.12 1.76 10.62
C LEU A 393 18.20 0.96 11.91
N ASP A 394 19.33 0.30 12.19
CA ASP A 394 19.56 -0.47 13.43
C ASP A 394 19.85 0.41 14.67
#